data_AF-A0A090RT71-F1
#
_entry.id   AF-A0A090RT71-F1
#
_cell.length_a   1.000
_cell.length_b   1.000
_cell.length_c   1.000
_cell.angle_alpha   90.00
_cell.angle_beta   90.00
_cell.angle_gamma   90.00
#
_symmetry.space_group_name_H-M   'P 1'
#
loop_
_entity.id
_entity.type
_entity.pdbx_description
1 polymer ?
#
loop_
_entity_poly.entity_id
_entity_poly.type
_entity_poly.pdbx_seq_one_letter_code
_entity_poly.pdbx_strand_id
1 'polypeptide(L)'
;MPQIITKIKPDSELFKDNTVAMESLVSTLQTNLAQIKQGGGEKAIERQRKKGKLPVRERIASLIDKGSEFLEIAQFAAWEVYDESVPCAGVVAGIGRVSGVRCMIVANDPAVKGGTYYPLTVKST
;
A
#
# COMPACT_ATOMS: atom_id res chain seq x y z
N MET A 1 21.07 32.25 6.97
CA MET A 1 19.92 31.38 6.63
C MET A 1 18.93 31.43 7.78
N PRO A 2 17.62 31.61 7.55
CA PRO A 2 16.64 31.54 8.62
C PRO A 2 16.62 30.11 9.20
N GLN A 3 16.75 29.99 10.52
CA GLN A 3 16.74 28.72 11.23
C GLN A 3 15.42 28.59 12.01
N ILE A 4 14.78 27.42 11.91
CA ILE A 4 13.64 27.09 12.75
C ILE A 4 14.18 26.59 14.09
N ILE A 5 13.94 27.36 15.16
CA ILE A 5 14.27 26.96 16.52
C ILE A 5 13.04 26.31 17.12
N THR A 6 13.09 24.99 17.32
CA THR A 6 11.98 24.25 17.94
C THR A 6 11.79 24.67 19.40
N LYS A 7 10.52 24.75 19.83
CA LYS A 7 10.14 24.94 21.23
C LYS A 7 9.62 23.65 21.87
N ILE A 8 9.61 22.54 21.12
CA ILE A 8 9.18 21.24 21.61
C ILE A 8 10.19 20.75 22.65
N LYS A 9 9.69 20.20 23.75
CA LYS A 9 10.47 19.58 24.83
C LYS A 9 10.21 18.07 24.80
N PRO A 10 11.12 17.24 24.24
CA PRO A 10 10.90 15.80 24.09
C PRO A 10 10.74 15.04 25.42
N ASP A 11 11.23 15.61 26.51
CA ASP A 11 11.16 15.08 27.87
C ASP A 11 9.86 15.45 28.61
N SER A 12 9.08 16.39 28.07
CA SER A 12 7.82 16.82 28.68
C SER A 12 6.75 15.74 28.63
N GLU A 13 5.87 15.73 29.63
CA GLU A 13 4.77 14.76 29.71
C GLU A 13 3.85 14.82 28.49
N LEU A 14 3.49 16.05 28.07
CA LEU A 14 2.68 16.27 26.88
C LEU A 14 3.29 15.65 25.61
N PHE A 15 4.63 15.72 25.45
CA PHE A 15 5.30 15.11 24.30
C PHE A 15 5.21 13.58 24.36
N LYS A 16 5.39 12.99 25.54
CA LYS A 16 5.30 11.54 25.75
C LYS A 16 3.87 11.05 25.49
N ASP A 17 2.87 11.73 26.03
CA ASP A 17 1.46 11.39 25.81
C ASP A 17 1.08 11.44 24.32
N ASN A 18 1.50 12.50 23.63
CA ASN A 18 1.28 12.64 22.19
C ASN A 18 2.01 11.55 21.39
N THR A 19 3.22 11.18 21.81
CA THR A 19 4.01 10.12 21.18
C THR A 19 3.29 8.78 21.31
N VAL A 20 2.87 8.40 22.52
CA VAL A 20 2.14 7.16 22.78
C VAL A 20 0.84 7.10 21.97
N ALA A 21 0.07 8.20 21.94
CA ALA A 21 -1.17 8.27 21.17
C ALA A 21 -0.92 8.09 19.66
N MET A 22 0.11 8.75 19.11
CA MET A 22 0.45 8.64 17.70
C MET A 22 1.01 7.26 17.34
N GLU A 23 1.87 6.68 18.18
CA GLU A 23 2.43 5.34 17.98
C GLU A 23 1.33 4.27 17.93
N SER A 24 0.30 4.41 18.78
CA SER A 24 -0.87 3.53 18.75
C SER A 24 -1.58 3.58 17.39
N LEU A 25 -1.85 4.78 16.87
CA LEU A 25 -2.49 4.95 15.55
C LEU A 25 -1.62 4.43 14.41
N VAL A 26 -0.31 4.67 14.46
CA VAL A 26 0.65 4.15 13.47
C VAL A 26 0.71 2.63 13.50
N SER A 27 0.67 2.02 14.68
CA SER A 27 0.62 0.56 14.83
C SER A 27 -0.66 -0.04 14.23
N THR A 28 -1.82 0.58 14.48
CA THR A 28 -3.09 0.19 13.83
C THR A 28 -3.01 0.31 12.31
N LEU A 29 -2.48 1.43 11.80
CA LEU A 29 -2.28 1.65 10.37
C LEU A 29 -1.40 0.56 9.75
N GLN A 30 -0.26 0.25 10.37
CA GLN A 30 0.68 -0.77 9.87
C GLN A 30 0.07 -2.16 9.89
N THR A 31 -0.71 -2.50 10.92
CA THR A 31 -1.43 -3.78 11.03
C THR A 31 -2.44 -3.93 9.90
N ASN A 32 -3.26 -2.90 9.67
CA ASN A 32 -4.26 -2.92 8.59
C ASN A 32 -3.59 -2.97 7.21
N LEU A 33 -2.50 -2.22 7.00
CA LEU A 33 -1.72 -2.28 5.77
C LEU A 33 -1.12 -3.67 5.52
N ALA A 34 -0.66 -4.36 6.57
CA ALA A 34 -0.16 -5.73 6.44
C ALA A 34 -1.26 -6.69 5.96
N GLN A 35 -2.48 -6.54 6.47
CA GLN A 35 -3.65 -7.29 5.99
C GLN A 35 -3.98 -6.96 4.54
N ILE A 36 -4.05 -5.68 4.17
CA ILE A 36 -4.32 -5.23 2.80
C ILE A 36 -3.30 -5.82 1.80
N LYS A 37 -2.02 -5.86 2.19
CA LYS A 37 -0.93 -6.38 1.35
C LYS A 37 -1.05 -7.87 1.04
N GLN A 38 -1.87 -8.63 1.79
CA GLN A 38 -2.16 -10.03 1.49
C GLN A 38 -3.06 -10.20 0.25
N GLY A 39 -3.68 -9.13 -0.26
CA GLY A 39 -4.53 -9.17 -1.46
C GLY A 39 -5.65 -10.19 -1.32
N GLY A 40 -5.80 -11.09 -2.30
CA GLY A 40 -6.79 -12.18 -2.26
C GLY A 40 -6.51 -13.30 -1.25
N GLY A 41 -5.49 -13.17 -0.41
CA GLY A 41 -5.05 -14.17 0.56
C GLY A 41 -4.11 -15.24 -0.03
N GLU A 42 -3.49 -16.01 0.86
CA GLU A 42 -2.42 -16.97 0.51
C GLU A 42 -2.84 -17.99 -0.56
N LYS A 43 -4.05 -18.56 -0.44
CA LYS A 43 -4.55 -19.56 -1.40
C LYS A 43 -4.66 -18.99 -2.82
N ALA A 44 -5.09 -17.74 -2.96
CA ALA A 44 -5.22 -17.08 -4.26
C ALA A 44 -3.84 -16.76 -4.86
N ILE A 45 -2.91 -16.28 -4.03
CA ILE A 45 -1.50 -16.03 -4.39
C ILE A 45 -0.83 -17.33 -4.85
N GLU A 46 -0.96 -18.41 -4.08
CA GLU A 46 -0.37 -19.71 -4.42
C GLU A 46 -0.94 -20.25 -5.74
N ARG A 47 -2.25 -20.10 -5.97
CA ARG A 47 -2.88 -20.46 -7.25
C ARG A 47 -2.31 -19.67 -8.43
N GLN A 48 -1.97 -18.40 -8.26
CA GLN A 48 -1.28 -17.63 -9.30
C GLN A 48 0.12 -18.17 -9.56
N ARG A 49 0.89 -18.45 -8.51
CA ARG A 49 2.24 -19.01 -8.63
C ARG A 49 2.24 -20.37 -9.33
N LYS A 50 1.28 -21.25 -9.00
CA LYS A 50 1.11 -22.55 -9.68
C LYS A 50 0.87 -22.43 -11.19
N LYS A 51 0.38 -21.28 -11.65
CA LYS A 51 0.24 -20.95 -13.08
C LYS A 51 1.47 -20.26 -13.68
N GLY A 52 2.59 -20.20 -12.96
CA GLY A 52 3.81 -19.52 -13.38
C GLY A 52 3.71 -17.98 -13.36
N LYS A 53 2.72 -17.41 -12.65
CA LYS A 53 2.50 -15.96 -12.59
C LYS A 53 3.02 -15.39 -11.28
N LEU A 54 3.73 -14.27 -11.36
CA LEU A 54 4.12 -13.48 -10.19
C LEU A 54 2.89 -12.78 -9.57
N PRO A 55 2.79 -12.68 -8.25
CA PRO A 55 1.87 -11.78 -7.56
C PRO A 55 2.09 -10.31 -7.95
N VAL A 56 1.05 -9.48 -7.86
CA VAL A 56 1.07 -8.12 -8.41
C VAL A 56 2.21 -7.24 -7.84
N ARG A 57 2.45 -7.28 -6.53
CA ARG A 57 3.49 -6.50 -5.87
C ARG A 57 4.90 -6.96 -6.23
N GLU A 58 5.06 -8.26 -6.51
CA GLU A 58 6.32 -8.79 -7.03
C GLU A 58 6.58 -8.38 -8.47
N ARG A 59 5.53 -8.28 -9.30
CA ARG A 59 5.67 -7.72 -10.66
C ARG A 59 6.18 -6.28 -10.59
N ILE A 60 5.57 -5.45 -9.73
CA ILE A 60 6.01 -4.06 -9.53
C ILE A 60 7.46 -4.01 -9.04
N ALA A 61 7.80 -4.81 -8.02
CA ALA A 61 9.17 -4.88 -7.50
C ALA A 61 10.19 -5.33 -8.57
N SER A 62 9.80 -6.19 -9.50
CA SER A 62 10.66 -6.61 -10.63
C SER A 62 10.76 -5.58 -11.75
N LEU A 63 9.77 -4.70 -11.86
CA LEU A 63 9.67 -3.68 -12.92
C LEU A 63 10.48 -2.43 -12.58
N ILE A 64 10.43 -2.00 -11.31
CA ILE A 64 11.09 -0.76 -10.87
C ILE A 64 12.62 -0.92 -10.82
N ASP A 65 13.31 0.20 -11.02
CA ASP A 65 14.77 0.24 -10.96
C ASP A 65 15.27 -0.21 -9.58
N LYS A 66 16.33 -1.02 -9.55
CA LYS A 66 16.90 -1.54 -8.31
C LYS A 66 17.33 -0.39 -7.39
N GLY A 67 16.85 -0.42 -6.14
CA GLY A 67 17.12 0.61 -5.14
C GLY A 67 16.29 1.89 -5.29
N SER A 68 15.40 1.95 -6.28
CA SER A 68 14.41 3.03 -6.37
C SER A 68 13.23 2.80 -5.42
N GLU A 69 12.64 3.89 -4.95
CA GLU A 69 11.44 3.85 -4.12
C GLU A 69 10.18 3.71 -4.99
N PHE A 70 9.15 3.12 -4.39
CA PHE A 70 7.80 3.04 -4.97
C PHE A 70 6.81 3.73 -4.02
N LEU A 71 6.21 4.82 -4.48
CA LEU A 71 5.16 5.53 -3.77
C LEU A 71 3.80 4.94 -4.14
N GLU A 72 3.29 4.04 -3.32
CA GLU A 72 1.98 3.43 -3.51
C GLU A 72 0.85 4.41 -3.16
N ILE A 73 -0.23 4.39 -3.95
CA ILE A 73 -1.35 5.31 -3.84
C ILE A 73 -2.62 4.52 -3.48
N ALA A 74 -3.44 5.11 -2.59
CA ALA A 74 -4.76 4.61 -2.23
C ALA A 74 -4.78 3.14 -1.72
N GLN A 75 -3.83 2.76 -0.86
CA GLN A 75 -3.76 1.41 -0.28
C GLN A 75 -5.07 0.96 0.39
N PHE A 76 -5.79 1.88 1.03
CA PHE A 76 -7.09 1.65 1.68
C PHE A 76 -8.29 1.75 0.74
N ALA A 77 -8.09 1.81 -0.59
CA ALA A 77 -9.21 1.80 -1.52
C ALA A 77 -10.09 0.54 -1.28
N ALA A 78 -11.41 0.77 -1.21
CA ALA A 78 -12.43 -0.22 -0.88
C ALA A 78 -12.32 -0.89 0.50
N TRP A 79 -11.57 -0.31 1.45
CA TRP A 79 -11.55 -0.77 2.84
C TRP A 79 -12.93 -0.60 3.49
N GLU A 80 -13.54 -1.72 3.91
CA GLU A 80 -14.86 -1.77 4.56
C GLU A 80 -16.00 -1.10 3.76
N VAL A 81 -15.88 -1.05 2.42
CA VAL A 81 -16.91 -0.45 1.55
C VAL A 81 -17.94 -1.47 1.06
N TYR A 82 -17.50 -2.70 0.78
CA TYR A 82 -18.35 -3.77 0.27
C TYR A 82 -18.51 -4.87 1.34
N ASP A 83 -19.55 -5.69 1.21
CA ASP A 83 -19.81 -6.83 2.12
C ASP A 83 -18.67 -7.85 2.13
N GLU A 84 -17.84 -7.84 1.09
CA GLU A 84 -16.66 -8.67 0.96
C GLU A 84 -15.38 -7.84 0.88
N SER A 85 -14.28 -8.43 1.33
CA SER A 85 -12.97 -7.78 1.25
C SER A 85 -12.49 -7.66 -0.20
N VAL A 86 -12.19 -6.43 -0.61
CA VAL A 86 -11.60 -6.09 -1.92
C VAL A 86 -10.35 -5.21 -1.69
N PRO A 87 -9.22 -5.78 -1.22
CA PRO A 87 -8.04 -5.00 -0.86
C PRO A 87 -7.52 -4.13 -2.02
N CYS A 88 -7.16 -2.88 -1.71
CA CYS A 88 -6.75 -1.86 -2.68
C CYS A 88 -7.73 -1.68 -3.87
N ALA A 89 -9.02 -1.96 -3.68
CA ALA A 89 -9.99 -2.05 -4.76
C ALA A 89 -9.55 -2.96 -5.94
N GLY A 90 -8.73 -3.99 -5.68
CA GLY A 90 -8.24 -4.93 -6.69
C GLY A 90 -7.16 -4.37 -7.62
N VAL A 91 -6.57 -3.21 -7.30
CA VAL A 91 -5.50 -2.58 -8.09
C VAL A 91 -4.40 -2.04 -7.17
N VAL A 92 -3.14 -2.32 -7.51
CA VAL A 92 -1.99 -1.68 -6.89
C VAL A 92 -1.48 -0.61 -7.86
N ALA A 93 -1.59 0.65 -7.45
CA ALA A 93 -1.14 1.81 -8.22
C ALA A 93 -0.07 2.59 -7.46
N GLY A 94 0.83 3.25 -8.18
CA GLY A 94 1.84 4.09 -7.56
C GLY A 94 2.86 4.64 -8.53
N ILE A 95 3.79 5.43 -8.00
CA ILE A 95 4.85 6.07 -8.78
C ILE A 95 6.18 5.41 -8.44
N GLY A 96 6.88 4.91 -9.45
CA GLY A 96 8.21 4.32 -9.34
C GLY A 96 9.12 4.75 -10.48
N ARG A 97 10.41 4.42 -10.41
CA ARG A 97 11.33 4.63 -11.53
C ARG A 97 11.44 3.38 -12.39
N VAL A 98 11.35 3.54 -13.71
CA VAL A 98 11.57 2.49 -14.70
C VAL A 98 12.53 3.02 -15.76
N SER A 99 13.70 2.40 -15.87
CA SER A 99 14.78 2.86 -16.77
C SER A 99 15.14 4.34 -16.57
N GLY A 100 15.20 4.78 -15.31
CA GLY A 100 15.53 6.15 -14.92
C GLY A 100 14.37 7.16 -14.99
N VAL A 101 13.21 6.76 -15.52
CA VAL A 101 12.04 7.63 -15.71
C VAL A 101 11.01 7.40 -14.61
N ARG A 102 10.44 8.47 -14.04
CA ARG A 102 9.31 8.36 -13.11
C ARG A 102 8.04 7.99 -13.88
N CYS A 103 7.48 6.84 -13.57
CA CYS A 103 6.31 6.28 -14.23
C CYS A 103 5.18 6.09 -13.22
N MET A 104 3.96 6.41 -13.66
CA MET A 104 2.76 5.88 -13.03
C MET A 104 2.65 4.40 -13.40
N ILE A 105 2.54 3.53 -12.39
CA ILE A 105 2.38 2.08 -12.54
C ILE A 105 1.00 1.75 -11.99
N VAL A 106 0.18 1.09 -12.81
CA VAL A 106 -1.15 0.60 -12.44
C VAL A 106 -1.19 -0.88 -12.75
N ALA A 107 -1.37 -1.72 -11.73
CA ALA A 107 -1.36 -3.17 -11.88
C ALA A 107 -2.54 -3.79 -11.13
N ASN A 108 -3.47 -4.39 -11.86
CA ASN A 108 -4.58 -5.14 -11.26
C ASN A 108 -4.05 -6.38 -10.53
N ASP A 109 -4.69 -6.72 -9.41
CA ASP A 109 -4.42 -7.95 -8.66
C ASP A 109 -5.42 -9.05 -9.01
N PRO A 110 -5.03 -10.08 -9.79
CA PRO A 110 -5.93 -11.18 -10.13
C PRO A 110 -6.31 -12.06 -8.92
N ALA A 111 -5.68 -11.88 -7.76
CA ALA A 111 -6.00 -12.64 -6.55
C ALA A 111 -7.25 -12.06 -5.88
N VAL A 112 -7.48 -10.76 -6.04
CA VAL A 112 -8.63 -10.06 -5.46
C VAL A 112 -9.81 -10.20 -6.43
N LYS A 113 -10.76 -11.09 -6.09
CA LYS A 113 -12.01 -11.29 -6.87
C LYS A 113 -11.76 -11.54 -8.37
N GLY A 114 -10.65 -12.22 -8.67
CA GLY A 114 -10.24 -12.53 -10.05
C GLY A 114 -9.67 -11.35 -10.84
N GLY A 115 -9.48 -10.17 -10.22
CA GLY A 115 -9.09 -8.93 -10.88
C GLY A 115 -10.26 -8.18 -11.53
N THR A 116 -11.48 -8.48 -11.12
CA THR A 116 -12.71 -7.83 -11.63
C THR A 116 -12.78 -6.38 -11.15
N TYR A 117 -13.37 -5.50 -11.96
CA TYR A 117 -13.53 -4.09 -11.64
C TYR A 117 -14.77 -3.85 -10.78
N TYR A 118 -14.57 -3.34 -9.57
CA TYR A 118 -15.60 -2.75 -8.73
C TYR A 118 -15.72 -1.25 -9.05
N PRO A 119 -16.80 -0.56 -8.64
CA PRO A 119 -16.91 0.90 -8.81
C PRO A 119 -15.67 1.66 -8.30
N LEU A 120 -15.10 1.25 -7.17
CA LEU A 120 -13.88 1.87 -6.65
C LEU A 120 -12.62 1.46 -7.42
N THR A 121 -12.58 0.32 -8.10
CA THR A 121 -11.47 -0.01 -9.01
C THR A 121 -11.41 0.99 -10.15
N VAL A 122 -12.55 1.33 -10.76
CA VAL A 122 -12.64 2.34 -11.83
C VAL A 122 -12.17 3.70 -11.35
N LYS A 123 -12.49 4.08 -10.11
CA LYS A 123 -12.06 5.35 -9.52
C LYS A 123 -10.57 5.39 -9.17
N SER A 124 -9.97 4.23 -8.88
CA SER A 124 -8.58 4.09 -8.43
C SER A 124 -7.59 3.74 -9.54
N THR A 125 -8.07 3.50 -10.76
CA THR A 125 -7.26 3.29 -11.98
C THR A 125 -7.11 4.59 -12.75
#